data_AF-A0A7X4HHK3-F1
#
_entry.id   AF-A0A7X4HHK3-F1
#
_cell.length_a   1.000
_cell.length_b   1.000
_cell.length_c   1.000
_cell.angle_alpha   90.00
_cell.angle_beta   90.00
_cell.angle_gamma   90.00
#
_symmetry.space_group_name_H-M   'P 1'
#
loop_
_entity.id
_entity.type
_entity.pdbx_description
1 polymer ?
#
loop_
_entity_poly.entity_id
_entity_poly.type
_entity_poly.pdbx_seq_one_letter_code
_entity_poly.pdbx_strand_id
1 'polypeptide(L)' 'MQCPFCGEGALVHQTKDMPYTYEGKSTVIPAVTGDFCGACGECVFTDKESKRIGDAMLAFNRLVNSGA' A
#
# COMPACT_ATOMS: atom_id res chain seq x y z
N MET A 1 6.28 -17.29 1.83
CA MET A 1 5.85 -17.56 3.23
C MET A 1 4.33 -17.55 3.30
N GLN A 2 3.70 -18.23 4.25
CA GLN A 2 2.24 -18.21 4.42
C GLN A 2 1.81 -16.84 4.96
N CYS A 3 0.68 -16.31 4.48
CA CYS A 3 0.15 -15.02 4.91
C CYS A 3 -0.20 -15.09 6.41
N PRO A 4 0.36 -14.22 7.27
CA PRO A 4 0.07 -14.24 8.70
C PRO A 4 -1.34 -13.77 9.03
N PHE A 5 -2.03 -13.11 8.09
CA PHE A 5 -3.37 -12.57 8.30
C PHE A 5 -4.48 -13.60 8.04
N CYS A 6 -4.48 -14.23 6.86
CA CYS A 6 -5.52 -15.22 6.51
C CYS A 6 -5.09 -16.67 6.73
N GLY A 7 -3.78 -16.97 6.81
CA GLY A 7 -3.29 -18.33 6.90
C GLY A 7 -3.50 -19.19 5.64
N GLU A 8 -4.02 -18.65 4.54
CA GLU A 8 -4.35 -19.47 3.36
C GLU A 8 -3.47 -19.13 2.14
N GLY A 9 -3.21 -17.84 1.90
CA GLY A 9 -2.45 -17.40 0.74
C GLY A 9 -0.94 -17.44 0.95
N ALA A 10 -0.21 -17.80 -0.11
CA ALA A 10 1.23 -17.56 -0.17
C ALA A 10 1.48 -16.06 -0.41
N LEU A 11 2.43 -15.50 0.36
CA LEU A 11 2.97 -14.18 0.13
C LEU A 11 3.97 -14.23 -1.03
N VAL A 12 3.72 -13.39 -2.04
CA VAL A 12 4.55 -13.23 -3.24
C VAL A 12 5.21 -11.86 -3.20
N HIS A 13 6.55 -11.86 -3.25
CA HIS A 13 7.32 -10.62 -3.35
C HIS A 13 7.16 -10.01 -4.74
N GLN A 14 6.67 -8.78 -4.82
CA GLN A 14 6.44 -8.09 -6.09
C GLN A 14 6.46 -6.57 -5.91
N THR A 15 6.61 -5.88 -7.04
CA THR A 15 6.50 -4.42 -7.13
C THR A 15 5.29 -4.08 -8.00
N LYS A 16 4.36 -3.29 -7.46
CA LYS A 16 3.20 -2.81 -8.22
C LYS A 16 2.75 -1.43 -7.76
N ASP A 17 1.98 -0.79 -8.60
CA ASP A 17 1.30 0.45 -8.23
C ASP A 17 0.13 0.15 -7.30
N MET A 18 -0.05 0.97 -6.26
CA MET A 18 -1.13 0.82 -5.29
C MET A 18 -2.09 2.00 -5.33
N PRO A 19 -3.38 1.77 -5.59
CA PRO A 19 -4.38 2.82 -5.48
C PRO A 19 -4.53 3.25 -4.02
N TYR A 20 -4.70 4.55 -3.80
CA TYR A 20 -4.99 5.13 -2.49
C TYR A 20 -6.12 6.14 -2.62
N THR A 21 -7.16 5.98 -1.80
CA THR A 21 -8.32 6.87 -1.77
C THR A 21 -8.40 7.52 -0.40
N TYR A 22 -8.55 8.85 -0.38
CA TYR A 22 -8.71 9.65 0.82
C TYR A 22 -9.78 10.72 0.58
N GLU A 23 -10.79 10.77 1.44
CA GLU A 23 -11.95 11.68 1.35
C GLU A 23 -12.59 11.74 -0.05
N GLY A 24 -12.74 10.58 -0.70
CA GLY A 24 -13.34 10.45 -2.03
C GLY A 24 -12.43 10.83 -3.20
N LYS A 25 -11.25 11.42 -2.95
CA LYS A 25 -10.23 11.66 -3.98
C LYS A 25 -9.28 10.46 -4.04
N SER A 26 -8.90 10.04 -5.25
CA SER A 26 -8.02 8.89 -5.47
C SER A 26 -6.71 9.29 -6.13
N THR A 27 -5.64 8.59 -5.76
CA THR A 27 -4.32 8.68 -6.35
C THR A 27 -3.70 7.29 -6.47
N VAL A 28 -2.52 7.21 -7.06
CA VAL A 28 -1.72 5.99 -7.16
C VAL A 28 -0.36 6.24 -6.50
N ILE A 29 0.02 5.34 -5.59
CA ILE A 29 1.37 5.27 -5.03
C ILE A 29 2.17 4.34 -5.93
N PRO A 30 3.15 4.86 -6.70
CA PRO A 30 3.84 4.04 -7.68
C PRO A 30 4.88 3.13 -7.05
N ALA A 31 5.17 2.04 -7.77
CA ALA A 31 6.28 1.12 -7.52
C ALA A 31 6.39 0.63 -6.06
N VAL A 32 5.25 0.27 -5.46
CA VAL A 32 5.21 -0.29 -4.10
C VAL A 32 5.73 -1.72 -4.11
N THR A 33 6.80 -1.95 -3.34
CA THR A 33 7.49 -3.23 -3.26
C THR A 33 7.26 -3.90 -1.92
N GLY A 34 6.71 -5.10 -1.95
CA GLY A 34 6.40 -5.86 -0.74
C GLY A 34 5.96 -7.27 -1.04
N ASP A 35 5.51 -7.94 0.00
CA ASP A 35 4.97 -9.28 -0.05
C ASP A 35 3.45 -9.22 -0.08
N PHE A 36 2.83 -9.73 -1.13
CA PHE A 36 1.39 -9.61 -1.36
C PHE A 36 0.70 -10.96 -1.28
N CYS A 37 -0.41 -11.01 -0.56
CA CYS A 37 -1.25 -12.19 -0.46
C CYS A 37 -2.30 -12.17 -1.58
N GLY A 38 -2.25 -13.16 -2.46
CA GLY A 38 -3.26 -13.33 -3.53
C GLY A 38 -4.63 -13.80 -3.04
N ALA A 39 -4.74 -14.33 -1.82
CA ALA A 39 -5.99 -14.87 -1.27
C ALA A 39 -6.86 -13.79 -0.62
N CYS A 40 -6.27 -12.94 0.24
CA CYS A 40 -7.01 -11.93 0.99
C CYS A 40 -6.64 -10.48 0.65
N GLY A 41 -5.64 -10.25 -0.21
CA GLY A 41 -5.20 -8.91 -0.60
C GLY A 41 -4.29 -8.20 0.40
N GLU A 42 -3.91 -8.87 1.49
CA GLU A 42 -3.00 -8.31 2.50
C GLU A 42 -1.59 -8.09 1.95
N CYS A 43 -0.90 -7.08 2.49
CA CYS A 43 0.43 -6.68 2.05
C CYS A 43 1.38 -6.56 3.26
N VAL A 44 2.58 -7.12 3.15
CA VAL A 44 3.64 -6.96 4.15
C VAL A 44 4.79 -6.17 3.53
N PHE A 45 5.20 -5.09 4.21
CA PHE A 45 6.23 -4.17 3.74
C PHE A 45 7.40 -4.13 4.72
N THR A 46 8.58 -3.80 4.19
CA THR A 46 9.74 -3.43 5.03
C THR A 46 9.50 -2.09 5.71
N ASP A 47 10.19 -1.80 6.82
CA ASP A 47 10.09 -0.51 7.51
C ASP A 47 10.35 0.69 6.56
N LYS A 48 11.33 0.54 5.67
CA LYS A 48 11.68 1.56 4.68
C LYS A 48 10.53 1.81 3.71
N GLU A 49 9.90 0.75 3.21
CA GLU A 49 8.81 0.89 2.27
C GLU A 49 7.54 1.40 2.95
N SER A 50 7.22 0.90 4.15
CA SER A 50 6.14 1.41 4.99
C SER A 50 6.26 2.92 5.21
N LYS A 51 7.48 3.41 5.52
CA LYS A 51 7.74 4.84 5.65
C LYS A 51 7.48 5.60 4.35
N ARG A 52 7.97 5.08 3.21
CA ARG A 52 7.78 5.72 1.89
C ARG A 52 6.31 5.83 1.51
N ILE A 53 5.55 4.75 1.69
CA ILE A 53 4.11 4.70 1.44
C ILE A 53 3.40 5.70 2.35
N GLY A 54 3.72 5.70 3.65
CA GLY A 54 3.14 6.62 4.62
C GLY A 54 3.42 8.09 4.29
N ASP A 55 4.65 8.43 3.91
CA ASP A 55 5.02 9.79 3.49
C ASP A 55 4.22 10.22 2.24
N ALA A 56 4.02 9.31 1.28
CA ALA A 56 3.21 9.56 0.07
C ALA A 56 1.72 9.76 0.38
N MET A 57 1.14 8.90 1.25
CA MET A 57 -0.24 9.06 1.72
C MET A 57 -0.44 10.39 2.43
N LEU A 58 0.45 10.75 3.35
CA LEU A 58 0.38 12.02 4.08
C LEU A 58 0.53 13.24 3.16
N ALA A 59 1.39 13.15 2.14
CA ALA A 59 1.51 14.20 1.13
C ALA A 59 0.21 14.37 0.34
N PHE A 60 -0.42 13.26 -0.06
CA PHE A 60 -1.71 13.30 -0.74
C PHE A 60 -2.81 13.88 0.17
N ASN A 61 -2.90 13.45 1.43
CA ASN A 61 -3.92 13.94 2.36
C ASN A 61 -3.81 15.46 2.57
N ARG A 62 -2.58 15.99 2.68
CA ARG A 62 -2.36 17.45 2.74
C ARG A 62 -2.86 18.16 1.48
N LEU A 63 -2.61 17.59 0.31
CA LEU A 63 -3.11 18.14 -0.97
C LEU A 63 -4.64 18.16 -0.99
N VAL A 64 -5.28 17.05 -0.61
CA VAL A 64 -6.75 16.94 -0.54
C VAL A 64 -7.33 17.99 0.43
N ASN A 65 -6.77 18.08 1.64
CA ASN A 65 -7.23 19.01 2.69
C ASN A 65 -6.98 20.48 2.36
N SER A 66 -5.97 20.77 1.54
CA SER A 66 -5.70 22.13 1.06
C SER A 66 -6.70 22.62 -0.01
N GLY A 67 -7.66 21.78 -0.40
CA GLY A 67 -8.74 22.17 -1.32
C GLY A 67 -8.31 22.29 -2.78
N ALA A 68 -7.24 21.60 -3.18
CA ALA A 68 -6.86 21.48 -4.60
C ALA A 68 -8.02 20.93 -5.45
#